data_AF-A0A7C5IA64-F1
#
_entry.id   AF-A0A7C5IA64-F1
#
_cell.length_a   1.000
_cell.length_b   1.000
_cell.length_c   1.000
_cell.angle_alpha   90.00
_cell.angle_beta   90.00
_cell.angle_gamma   90.00
#
_symmetry.space_group_name_H-M   'P 1'
#
loop_
_entity.id
_entity.type
_entity.pdbx_description
1 polymer ?
#
loop_
_entity_poly.entity_id
_entity_poly.type
_entity_poly.pdbx_seq_one_letter_code
_entity_poly.pdbx_strand_id
1 'polypeptide(L)'
;MYALMGVVLVLVLLAIYAAWRIYGNRYLAPTEEASRFGPRLHHVVSNKYFVDEAYFALVVRPLLALTRGLARFDKLVIDGVVNATGFAMKVTAWVNGAIDRVFVDGLVNQAAAATLFVGQRLRRVQTGQVQAYVVGIMGALVAIWVVFYLVQT
;
A
#
# COMPACT_ATOMS: atom_id res chain seq x y z
N MET A 1 1.52 -62.25 31.77
CA MET A 1 1.94 -61.40 30.63
C MET A 1 2.20 -62.23 29.37
N TYR A 2 3.03 -63.28 29.42
CA TYR A 2 3.35 -64.13 28.27
C TYR A 2 2.15 -64.91 27.69
N ALA A 3 1.24 -65.41 28.54
CA ALA A 3 0.03 -66.11 28.07
C ALA A 3 -0.91 -65.19 27.26
N LEU A 4 -1.08 -63.94 27.69
CA LEU A 4 -1.88 -62.94 26.97
C LEU A 4 -1.23 -62.59 25.61
N MET A 5 0.09 -62.45 25.58
CA MET A 5 0.84 -62.22 24.35
C MET A 5 0.73 -63.39 23.36
N GLY A 6 0.78 -64.63 23.87
CA GLY A 6 0.58 -65.84 23.06
C GLY A 6 -0.81 -65.89 22.43
N VAL A 7 -1.85 -65.57 23.20
CA VAL A 7 -3.23 -65.51 22.69
C VAL A 7 -3.39 -64.42 21.61
N VAL A 8 -2.84 -63.22 21.83
CA VAL A 8 -2.88 -62.13 20.84
C VAL A 8 -2.14 -62.53 19.55
N LEU A 9 -0.97 -63.17 19.67
CA LEU A 9 -0.20 -63.62 18.52
C LEU A 9 -1.00 -64.62 17.66
N VAL A 10 -1.63 -65.61 18.29
CA VAL A 10 -2.46 -66.59 17.60
C VAL A 10 -3.67 -65.93 16.92
N LEU A 11 -4.33 -64.98 17.59
CA LEU A 11 -5.46 -64.24 17.02
C LEU A 11 -5.06 -63.39 15.80
N VAL A 12 -3.91 -62.70 15.88
CA VAL A 12 -3.38 -61.90 14.76
C VAL A 12 -3.03 -62.80 13.58
N LEU A 13 -2.37 -63.93 13.82
CA LEU A 13 -2.03 -64.90 12.76
C LEU A 13 -3.29 -65.47 12.09
N LEU A 14 -4.32 -65.79 12.87
CA LEU A 14 -5.63 -66.22 12.35
C LEU A 14 -6.30 -65.12 11.51
N ALA A 15 -6.26 -63.86 11.95
CA ALA A 15 -6.82 -62.73 11.21
C ALA A 15 -6.10 -62.49 9.89
N ILE A 16 -4.76 -62.54 9.88
CA ILE A 16 -3.95 -62.41 8.66
C ILE A 16 -4.23 -63.56 7.70
N TYR A 17 -4.31 -64.80 8.21
CA TYR A 17 -4.64 -65.97 7.39
C TYR A 17 -6.03 -65.85 6.74
N ALA A 18 -7.02 -65.38 7.51
CA ALA A 18 -8.37 -65.12 7.00
C ALA A 18 -8.37 -64.02 5.92
N ALA A 19 -7.66 -62.91 6.15
CA ALA A 19 -7.53 -61.84 5.16
C ALA A 19 -6.84 -62.33 3.88
N TRP A 20 -5.75 -63.09 3.99
CA TRP A 20 -5.05 -63.66 2.84
C TRP A 20 -5.93 -64.61 2.03
N ARG A 21 -6.78 -65.41 2.68
CA ARG A 21 -7.75 -66.29 1.98
C ARG A 21 -8.83 -65.52 1.23
N ILE A 22 -9.25 -64.35 1.73
CA ILE A 22 -10.30 -63.50 1.12
C ILE A 22 -9.72 -62.66 -0.03
N TYR A 23 -8.54 -62.06 0.16
CA TYR A 23 -7.96 -61.08 -0.77
C TYR A 23 -6.84 -61.64 -1.66
N GLY A 24 -6.20 -62.76 -1.30
CA GLY A 24 -4.97 -63.24 -1.93
C GLY A 24 -5.11 -63.76 -3.36
N ASN A 25 -6.32 -64.04 -3.85
CA ASN A 25 -6.57 -64.55 -5.20
C ASN A 25 -7.56 -63.71 -6.02
N ARG A 26 -8.01 -62.56 -5.48
CA ARG A 26 -8.95 -61.67 -6.16
C ARG A 26 -8.51 -60.22 -5.91
N TYR A 27 -8.09 -59.53 -6.97
CA TYR A 27 -8.21 -58.07 -7.03
C TYR A 27 -9.71 -57.76 -7.08
N LEU A 28 -10.37 -57.79 -5.92
CA LEU A 28 -11.79 -57.48 -5.80
C LEU A 28 -11.97 -56.02 -6.21
N ALA A 29 -12.57 -55.80 -7.37
CA ALA A 29 -13.29 -54.55 -7.61
C ALA A 29 -14.31 -54.40 -6.44
N PRO A 30 -14.37 -53.25 -5.73
CA PRO A 30 -14.97 -53.16 -4.39
C PRO A 30 -16.50 -53.29 -4.26
N THR A 31 -17.21 -54.01 -5.13
CA THR A 31 -18.63 -53.69 -5.35
C THR A 31 -19.68 -54.78 -5.14
N GLU A 32 -19.36 -56.08 -5.06
CA GLU A 32 -20.42 -57.10 -4.94
C GLU A 32 -20.45 -57.91 -3.64
N GLU A 33 -19.31 -58.23 -3.03
CA GLU A 33 -19.31 -59.03 -1.78
C GLU A 33 -19.42 -58.15 -0.51
N ALA A 34 -19.01 -56.89 -0.59
CA ALA A 34 -19.01 -55.97 0.56
C ALA A 34 -20.42 -55.46 0.92
N SER A 35 -21.34 -55.45 -0.05
CA SER A 35 -22.77 -55.14 0.11
C SER A 35 -23.56 -56.27 0.79
N ARG A 36 -22.97 -57.46 0.95
CA ARG A 36 -23.60 -58.64 1.60
C ARG A 36 -23.85 -58.43 3.10
N PHE A 37 -23.07 -57.57 3.76
CA PHE A 37 -23.26 -57.14 5.15
C PHE A 37 -24.24 -55.96 5.31
N GLY A 38 -24.85 -55.51 4.20
CA GLY A 38 -25.84 -54.43 4.18
C GLY A 38 -25.31 -53.18 3.48
N PRO A 39 -25.99 -52.66 2.43
CA PRO A 39 -25.49 -51.54 1.64
C PRO A 39 -25.24 -50.28 2.47
N ARG A 40 -26.01 -50.08 3.55
CA ARG A 40 -25.89 -48.92 4.44
C ARG A 40 -24.62 -48.96 5.30
N LEU A 41 -24.28 -50.12 5.86
CA LEU A 41 -23.07 -50.27 6.69
C LEU A 41 -21.81 -50.11 5.86
N HIS A 42 -21.79 -50.74 4.67
CA HIS A 42 -20.71 -50.56 3.72
C HIS A 42 -20.53 -49.08 3.35
N HIS A 43 -21.62 -48.37 3.03
CA HIS A 43 -21.58 -46.96 2.66
C HIS A 43 -21.08 -46.02 3.78
N VAL A 44 -21.40 -46.32 5.05
CA VAL A 44 -20.92 -45.50 6.18
C VAL A 44 -19.43 -45.74 6.43
N VAL A 45 -18.99 -47.00 6.44
CA VAL A 45 -17.58 -47.34 6.69
C VAL A 45 -16.70 -46.94 5.51
N SER A 46 -17.18 -47.12 4.27
CA SER A 46 -16.45 -46.72 3.05
C SER A 46 -16.27 -45.21 2.95
N ASN A 47 -17.24 -44.43 3.43
CA ASN A 47 -17.16 -42.97 3.51
C ASN A 47 -16.52 -42.49 4.81
N LYS A 48 -15.73 -43.35 5.50
CA LYS A 48 -15.00 -42.99 6.73
C LYS A 48 -15.90 -42.31 7.79
N TYR A 49 -17.13 -42.80 7.94
CA TYR A 49 -18.13 -42.26 8.85
C TYR A 49 -18.54 -40.80 8.59
N PHE A 50 -18.31 -40.27 7.39
CA PHE A 50 -18.62 -38.89 6.99
C PHE A 50 -17.93 -37.80 7.84
N VAL A 51 -16.86 -38.16 8.53
CA VAL A 51 -16.12 -37.23 9.40
C VAL A 51 -15.48 -36.12 8.57
N ASP A 52 -14.93 -36.48 7.41
CA ASP A 52 -14.26 -35.55 6.50
C ASP A 52 -15.27 -34.51 5.94
N GLU A 53 -16.46 -34.94 5.54
CA GLU A 53 -17.53 -34.08 5.03
C GLU A 53 -18.10 -33.17 6.13
N ALA A 54 -18.33 -33.72 7.32
CA ALA A 54 -18.80 -32.95 8.46
C ALA A 54 -17.79 -31.87 8.86
N TYR A 55 -16.49 -32.20 8.92
CA TYR A 55 -15.42 -31.24 9.16
C TYR A 55 -15.36 -30.16 8.08
N PHE A 56 -15.46 -30.57 6.81
CA PHE A 56 -15.45 -29.62 5.70
C PHE A 56 -16.64 -28.66 5.75
N ALA A 57 -17.83 -29.16 6.10
CA ALA A 57 -19.04 -28.38 6.17
C ALA A 57 -19.10 -27.47 7.40
N LEU A 58 -18.73 -27.99 8.58
CA LEU A 58 -18.87 -27.29 9.87
C LEU A 58 -17.69 -26.39 10.20
N VAL A 59 -16.49 -26.70 9.71
CA VAL A 59 -15.28 -25.96 10.05
C VAL A 59 -14.74 -25.22 8.83
N VAL A 60 -14.43 -25.94 7.74
CA VAL A 60 -13.69 -25.37 6.61
C VAL A 60 -14.53 -24.34 5.83
N ARG A 61 -15.76 -24.68 5.44
CA ARG A 61 -16.66 -23.78 4.70
C ARG A 61 -16.95 -22.46 5.43
N PRO A 62 -17.37 -22.45 6.70
CA PRO A 62 -17.62 -21.20 7.41
C PRO A 62 -16.35 -20.39 7.63
N LEU A 63 -15.22 -21.04 7.90
CA LEU A 63 -13.93 -20.34 8.03
C LEU A 63 -13.53 -19.65 6.71
N LEU A 64 -13.69 -20.34 5.57
CA LEU A 64 -13.45 -19.77 4.25
C LEU A 64 -14.44 -18.66 3.89
N ALA A 65 -15.69 -18.74 4.35
CA ALA A 65 -16.66 -17.68 4.16
C ALA A 65 -16.27 -16.43 4.97
N LEU A 66 -15.83 -16.62 6.22
CA LEU A 66 -15.35 -15.54 7.10
C LEU A 66 -14.13 -14.86 6.50
N THR A 67 -13.13 -15.61 6.04
CA THR A 67 -11.91 -15.04 5.45
C THR A 67 -12.21 -14.23 4.20
N ARG A 68 -13.11 -14.71 3.32
CA ARG A 68 -13.57 -13.94 2.16
C ARG A 68 -14.35 -12.69 2.57
N GLY A 69 -15.13 -12.75 3.65
CA GLY A 69 -15.83 -11.60 4.21
C GLY A 69 -14.86 -10.52 4.67
N LEU A 70 -13.86 -10.90 5.46
CA LEU A 70 -12.80 -10.00 5.94
C LEU A 70 -11.99 -9.41 4.78
N ALA A 71 -11.63 -10.23 3.78
CA ALA A 71 -10.90 -9.75 2.61
C ALA A 71 -11.72 -8.75 1.77
N ARG A 72 -13.04 -8.90 1.72
CA ARG A 72 -13.92 -7.90 1.07
C ARG A 72 -13.98 -6.62 1.89
N PHE A 73 -14.08 -6.72 3.21
CA PHE A 73 -14.08 -5.56 4.09
C PHE A 73 -12.80 -4.72 3.93
N ASP A 74 -11.64 -5.36 3.91
CA ASP A 74 -10.35 -4.70 3.68
C ASP A 74 -10.34 -3.94 2.34
N LYS A 75 -10.69 -4.62 1.24
CA LYS A 75 -10.71 -4.01 -0.10
C LYS A 75 -11.75 -2.90 -0.31
N LEU A 76 -12.85 -2.92 0.44
CA LEU A 76 -13.92 -1.93 0.29
C LEU A 76 -13.71 -0.75 1.24
N VAL A 77 -13.39 -1.04 2.49
CA VAL A 77 -13.34 -0.04 3.55
C VAL A 77 -11.93 0.49 3.72
N ILE A 78 -10.94 -0.39 3.91
CA ILE A 78 -9.56 0.03 4.20
C ILE A 78 -8.96 0.69 2.95
N ASP A 79 -8.98 0.00 1.81
CA ASP A 79 -8.54 0.59 0.53
C ASP A 79 -9.35 1.84 0.17
N GLY A 80 -10.65 1.86 0.45
CA GLY A 80 -11.51 3.02 0.22
C GLY A 80 -11.04 4.25 1.01
N VAL A 81 -10.75 4.08 2.30
CA VAL A 81 -10.25 5.15 3.18
C VAL A 81 -8.86 5.63 2.73
N VAL A 82 -7.97 4.71 2.38
CA VAL A 82 -6.62 5.07 1.90
C VAL A 82 -6.70 5.87 0.60
N ASN A 83 -7.51 5.43 -0.35
CA ASN A 83 -7.69 6.13 -1.62
C ASN A 83 -8.33 7.52 -1.43
N ALA A 84 -9.32 7.64 -0.54
CA ALA A 84 -9.94 8.92 -0.21
C ALA A 84 -8.91 9.89 0.42
N THR A 85 -8.07 9.39 1.33
CA THR A 85 -7.00 10.17 1.96
C THR A 85 -5.98 10.63 0.92
N GLY A 86 -5.56 9.74 0.02
CA GLY A 86 -4.66 10.07 -1.08
C GLY A 86 -5.25 11.11 -2.05
N PHE A 87 -6.54 11.00 -2.35
CA PHE A 87 -7.24 11.98 -3.18
C PHE A 87 -7.30 13.36 -2.48
N ALA A 88 -7.67 13.39 -1.20
CA ALA A 88 -7.71 14.62 -0.42
C ALA A 88 -6.34 15.33 -0.41
N MET A 89 -5.26 14.58 -0.18
CA MET A 89 -3.90 15.12 -0.21
C MET A 89 -3.53 15.71 -1.57
N LYS A 90 -3.88 15.04 -2.67
CA LYS A 90 -3.67 15.56 -4.03
C LYS A 90 -4.44 16.85 -4.28
N VAL A 91 -5.68 16.93 -3.84
CA VAL A 91 -6.49 18.15 -3.95
C VAL A 91 -5.85 19.28 -3.16
N THR A 92 -5.45 19.04 -1.91
CA THR A 92 -4.77 20.05 -1.08
C THR A 92 -3.47 20.52 -1.72
N ALA A 93 -2.66 19.61 -2.25
CA ALA A 93 -1.41 19.95 -2.94
C ALA A 93 -1.67 20.77 -4.21
N TRP A 94 -2.69 20.41 -4.99
CA TRP A 94 -3.09 21.18 -6.18
C TRP A 94 -3.55 22.60 -5.82
N VAL A 95 -4.38 22.74 -4.78
CA VAL A 95 -4.82 24.06 -4.27
C VAL A 95 -3.62 24.89 -3.81
N ASN A 96 -2.74 24.32 -2.99
CA ASN A 96 -1.56 25.02 -2.50
C ASN A 96 -0.65 25.48 -3.65
N GLY A 97 -0.41 24.61 -4.63
CA GLY A 97 0.37 24.94 -5.82
C GLY A 97 -0.33 25.92 -6.78
N ALA A 98 -1.66 26.01 -6.75
CA ALA A 98 -2.39 27.05 -7.50
C ALA A 98 -2.24 28.42 -6.82
N ILE A 99 -2.35 28.45 -5.48
CA ILE A 99 -2.15 29.68 -4.69
C ILE A 99 -0.72 30.20 -4.87
N ASP A 100 0.29 29.33 -4.73
CA ASP A 100 1.69 29.70 -4.87
C ASP A 100 1.98 30.34 -6.25
N ARG A 101 1.53 29.69 -7.33
CA ARG A 101 1.74 30.19 -8.70
C ARG A 101 1.00 31.49 -9.02
N VAL A 102 -0.20 31.69 -8.47
CA VAL A 102 -1.01 32.87 -8.79
C VAL A 102 -0.64 34.05 -7.90
N PHE A 103 -0.54 33.82 -6.60
CA PHE A 103 -0.28 34.87 -5.63
C PHE A 103 1.21 35.07 -5.39
N VAL A 104 1.94 34.03 -4.98
CA VAL A 104 3.34 34.20 -4.55
C VAL A 104 4.22 34.54 -5.74
N ASP A 105 4.25 33.69 -6.76
CA ASP A 105 5.02 33.94 -7.98
C ASP A 105 4.56 35.23 -8.67
N GLY A 106 3.26 35.50 -8.70
CA GLY A 106 2.72 36.74 -9.26
C GLY A 106 3.26 37.99 -8.55
N LEU A 107 3.22 38.00 -7.22
CA LEU A 107 3.74 39.11 -6.41
C LEU A 107 5.25 39.25 -6.52
N VAL A 108 5.98 38.13 -6.45
CA VAL A 108 7.45 38.12 -6.55
C VAL A 108 7.91 38.60 -7.92
N ASN A 109 7.26 38.15 -9.00
CA ASN A 109 7.59 38.59 -10.36
C ASN A 109 7.34 40.09 -10.56
N GLN A 110 6.27 40.63 -9.97
CA GLN A 110 6.02 42.07 -10.03
C GLN A 110 7.04 42.87 -9.18
N ALA A 111 7.39 42.38 -8.00
CA ALA A 111 8.44 43.00 -7.18
C ALA A 111 9.81 42.98 -7.90
N ALA A 112 10.15 41.87 -8.55
CA ALA A 112 11.35 41.75 -9.38
C ALA A 112 11.30 42.72 -10.58
N ALA A 113 10.16 42.80 -11.27
CA ALA A 113 9.97 43.73 -12.39
C ALA A 113 10.12 45.20 -11.96
N ALA A 114 9.55 45.57 -10.81
CA ALA A 114 9.70 46.91 -10.23
C ALA A 114 11.17 47.22 -9.89
N THR A 115 11.86 46.26 -9.28
CA THR A 115 13.29 46.39 -8.93
C THR A 115 14.15 46.56 -10.18
N LEU A 116 13.91 45.74 -11.21
CA LEU A 116 14.62 45.84 -12.49
C LEU A 116 14.31 47.15 -13.21
N PHE A 117 13.06 47.62 -13.17
CA PHE A 117 12.67 48.91 -13.75
C PHE A 117 13.45 50.07 -13.11
N VAL A 118 13.51 50.12 -11.78
CA VAL A 118 14.27 51.12 -11.03
C VAL A 118 15.76 51.03 -11.35
N GLY A 119 16.32 49.80 -11.33
CA GLY A 119 17.72 49.57 -11.68
C GLY A 119 18.07 50.02 -13.11
N GLN A 120 17.20 49.74 -14.09
CA GLN A 120 17.37 50.21 -15.47
C GLN A 120 17.27 51.73 -15.60
N ARG A 121 16.44 52.39 -14.78
CA ARG A 121 16.34 53.85 -14.77
C ARG A 121 17.57 54.50 -14.13
N LEU A 122 18.08 53.95 -13.04
CA LEU A 122 19.31 54.37 -12.37
C LEU A 122 20.54 54.11 -13.24
N ARG A 123 20.58 52.99 -13.97
CA ARG A 123 21.67 52.68 -14.91
C ARG A 123 21.85 53.76 -15.97
N ARG A 124 20.78 54.44 -16.39
CA ARG A 124 20.86 55.56 -17.34
C ARG A 124 21.56 56.81 -16.78
N VAL A 125 21.70 56.95 -15.46
CA VAL A 125 22.46 58.03 -14.82
C VAL A 125 23.98 57.77 -14.95
N GLN A 126 24.38 56.50 -15.03
CA GLN A 126 25.77 56.11 -15.30
C GLN A 126 26.00 56.04 -16.82
N THR A 127 26.40 57.15 -17.43
CA THR A 127 26.59 57.28 -18.89
C THR A 127 27.89 56.66 -19.41
N GLY A 128 28.80 56.24 -18.51
CA GLY A 128 30.09 55.64 -18.87
C GLY A 128 31.12 56.63 -19.46
N GLN A 129 30.77 57.91 -19.58
CA GLN A 129 31.66 58.96 -20.10
C GLN A 129 32.40 59.65 -18.94
N VAL A 130 33.73 59.58 -18.93
CA VAL A 130 34.59 60.17 -17.87
C VAL A 130 34.29 61.66 -17.64
N GLN A 131 33.98 62.41 -18.71
CA GLN A 131 33.65 63.83 -18.66
C GLN A 131 32.38 64.13 -17.84
N ALA A 132 31.35 63.27 -17.94
CA ALA A 132 30.11 63.44 -17.18
C ALA A 132 30.35 63.28 -15.67
N TYR A 133 31.26 62.39 -15.26
CA TYR A 133 31.66 62.25 -13.86
C TYR A 133 32.40 63.50 -13.36
N VAL A 134 33.33 64.05 -14.15
CA VAL A 134 34.08 65.26 -13.79
C VAL A 134 33.13 66.45 -13.60
N VAL A 135 32.19 66.66 -14.53
CA VAL A 135 31.19 67.74 -14.41
C VAL A 135 30.29 67.54 -13.19
N GLY A 136 29.86 66.30 -12.92
CA GLY A 136 29.07 65.96 -11.74
C GLY A 136 29.79 66.26 -10.41
N ILE A 137 31.06 65.89 -10.31
CA ILE A 137 31.90 66.17 -9.13
C ILE A 137 32.10 67.68 -8.94
N MET A 138 32.42 68.41 -10.01
CA MET A 138 32.59 69.86 -9.95
C MET A 138 31.29 70.57 -9.50
N GLY A 139 30.13 70.13 -10.02
CA GLY A 139 28.84 70.64 -9.58
C GLY A 139 28.53 70.37 -8.12
N ALA A 140 28.85 69.16 -7.62
CA ALA A 140 28.67 68.82 -6.21
C ALA A 140 29.55 69.67 -5.28
N LEU A 141 30.81 69.91 -5.66
CA LEU A 141 31.73 70.77 -4.89
C LEU A 141 31.22 72.21 -4.80
N VAL A 142 30.71 72.77 -5.90
CA VAL A 142 30.12 74.12 -5.92
C VAL A 142 28.85 74.18 -5.06
N ALA A 143 27.98 73.17 -5.13
CA ALA A 143 26.77 73.12 -4.32
C ALA A 143 27.10 73.07 -2.82
N ILE A 144 28.06 72.23 -2.42
CA ILE A 144 28.57 72.16 -1.05
C ILE A 144 29.09 73.54 -0.62
N TRP A 145 29.91 74.18 -1.45
CA TRP A 145 30.45 75.51 -1.14
C TRP A 145 29.35 76.56 -0.93
N VAL A 146 28.32 76.59 -1.78
CA VAL A 146 27.18 77.50 -1.65
C VAL A 146 26.40 77.23 -0.36
N VAL A 147 26.13 75.97 -0.03
CA VAL A 147 25.44 75.61 1.21
C VAL A 147 26.25 76.04 2.44
N PHE A 148 27.56 75.78 2.45
CA PHE A 148 28.42 76.24 3.55
C PHE A 148 28.44 77.76 3.67
N TYR A 149 28.50 78.48 2.55
CA TYR A 149 28.48 79.93 2.53
C TYR A 149 27.16 80.47 3.11
N LEU A 150 26.02 79.92 2.70
CA LEU A 150 24.68 80.32 3.19
C LEU A 150 24.41 79.94 4.65
N VAL A 151 25.05 78.89 5.16
CA VAL A 151 24.94 78.49 6.58
C VAL A 151 25.86 79.33 7.48
N GLN A 152 26.92 79.92 6.92
CA GLN A 152 27.87 80.78 7.65
C GLN A 152 27.51 82.28 7.62
N THR A 153 26.54 82.69 6.79
CA THR A 153 25.91 84.02 6.81
C THR A 153 24.69 84.06 7.72
#